data_AF-A0A2A4U3S9-F1
#
_entry.id   AF-A0A2A4U3S9-F1
#
_cell.length_a   1.000
_cell.length_b   1.000
_cell.length_c   1.000
_cell.angle_alpha   90.00
_cell.angle_beta   90.00
_cell.angle_gamma   90.00
#
_symmetry.space_group_name_H-M   'P 1'
#
loop_
_entity.id
_entity.type
_entity.pdbx_description
1 polymer ?
#
loop_
_entity_poly.entity_id
_entity_poly.type
_entity_poly.pdbx_seq_one_letter_code
_entity_poly.pdbx_strand_id
1 'polypeptide(L)'
;MKRFFPLLFWALAAGCATSGEAGRVGVLVMAHGGEPEWNRLASEAAASLAKEYPTEIAFGMARADTLQKAVMRLEKRHVRRIAVVRLFLSGKSFLGRTEKILGAVPGASERPAHWEHHGHGDHAMMDPRTMPLWRVKTNSEFVITREGLLDGPTG
;
A
#
# COMPACT_ATOMS: atom_id res chain seq x y z
N MET A 1 -42.92 31.25 50.70
CA MET A 1 -42.28 30.01 50.20
C MET A 1 -42.43 29.97 48.68
N LYS A 2 -41.45 29.34 48.02
CA LYS A 2 -41.35 29.00 46.59
C LYS A 2 -40.64 30.04 45.72
N ARG A 3 -39.47 29.60 45.26
CA ARG A 3 -38.34 30.32 44.66
C ARG A 3 -38.53 30.41 43.14
N PHE A 4 -38.16 31.54 42.57
CA PHE A 4 -37.86 31.70 41.14
C PHE A 4 -36.63 30.85 40.77
N PHE A 5 -36.67 30.15 39.65
CA PHE A 5 -35.50 29.50 39.06
C PHE A 5 -35.59 29.61 37.53
N PRO A 6 -34.86 30.53 36.88
CA PRO A 6 -34.69 30.46 35.44
C PRO A 6 -33.53 29.48 35.16
N LEU A 7 -33.83 28.33 34.58
CA LEU A 7 -32.81 27.46 34.00
C LEU A 7 -32.30 28.11 32.71
N LEU A 8 -31.15 28.77 32.83
CA LEU A 8 -30.28 29.17 31.74
C LEU A 8 -29.74 27.90 31.08
N PHE A 9 -30.38 27.46 29.99
CA PHE A 9 -29.85 26.39 29.13
C PHE A 9 -28.66 26.95 28.33
N TRP A 10 -27.46 26.72 28.84
CA TRP A 10 -26.24 26.97 28.08
C TRP A 10 -26.06 25.82 27.08
N ALA A 11 -26.52 26.03 25.85
CA ALA A 11 -26.29 25.11 24.74
C ALA A 11 -24.81 25.18 24.35
N LEU A 12 -24.01 24.28 24.92
CA LEU A 12 -22.64 24.05 24.48
C LEU A 12 -22.70 23.31 23.13
N ALA A 13 -22.70 24.08 22.03
CA ALA A 13 -22.41 23.54 20.71
C ALA A 13 -20.94 23.11 20.68
N ALA A 14 -20.66 21.90 21.17
CA ALA A 14 -19.40 21.22 20.91
C ALA A 14 -19.39 20.86 19.42
N GLY A 15 -18.92 21.82 18.61
CA GLY A 15 -18.56 21.58 17.23
C GLY A 15 -17.55 20.45 17.19
N CYS A 16 -17.99 19.26 16.79
CA CYS A 16 -17.10 18.17 16.44
C CYS A 16 -16.40 18.60 15.16
N ALA A 17 -15.30 19.36 15.31
CA ALA A 17 -14.35 19.56 14.23
C ALA A 17 -13.70 18.20 13.97
N THR A 18 -14.35 17.38 13.12
CA THR A 18 -13.65 16.31 12.43
C THR A 18 -12.73 16.95 11.41
N SER A 19 -11.64 17.53 11.90
CA SER A 19 -10.44 17.76 11.12
C SER A 19 -9.96 16.37 10.76
N GLY A 20 -10.51 15.79 9.68
CA GLY A 20 -9.90 14.63 9.08
C GLY A 20 -8.47 15.05 8.78
N GLU A 21 -7.50 14.50 9.52
CA GLU A 21 -6.12 14.54 9.06
C GLU A 21 -6.19 14.03 7.63
N ALA A 22 -5.99 14.92 6.66
CA ALA A 22 -5.76 14.51 5.29
C ALA A 22 -4.43 13.73 5.35
N GLY A 23 -4.54 12.44 5.67
CA GLY A 23 -3.41 11.61 6.02
C GLY A 23 -2.38 11.68 4.91
N ARG A 24 -1.12 11.83 5.29
CA ARG A 24 -0.01 11.94 4.34
C ARG A 24 -0.10 10.81 3.31
N VAL A 25 -0.10 11.18 2.03
CA VAL A 25 -0.06 10.21 0.94
C VAL A 25 1.33 9.58 0.90
N GLY A 26 1.39 8.26 0.81
CA GLY A 26 2.63 7.52 0.55
C GLY A 26 2.57 6.79 -0.78
N VAL A 27 3.73 6.41 -1.30
CA VAL A 27 3.87 5.71 -2.56
C VAL A 27 4.45 4.32 -2.32
N LEU A 28 3.79 3.30 -2.86
CA LEU A 28 4.29 1.93 -2.91
C LEU A 28 4.63 1.60 -4.37
N VAL A 29 5.92 1.54 -4.68
CA VAL A 29 6.39 1.10 -6.00
C VAL A 29 6.52 -0.42 -5.98
N MET A 30 5.89 -1.08 -6.95
CA MET A 30 6.03 -2.52 -7.17
C MET A 30 6.94 -2.74 -8.37
N ALA A 31 7.96 -3.56 -8.19
CA ALA A 31 8.86 -3.94 -9.27
C ALA A 31 9.06 -5.45 -9.30
N HIS A 32 9.48 -5.98 -10.45
CA HIS A 32 9.70 -7.41 -10.62
C HIS A 32 10.67 -7.97 -9.57
N GLY A 33 11.77 -7.25 -9.31
CA GLY A 33 12.88 -7.77 -8.54
C GLY A 33 13.71 -8.73 -9.39
N GLY A 34 15.02 -8.78 -9.18
CA GLY A 34 15.90 -9.66 -9.95
C GLY A 34 17.34 -9.49 -9.54
N GLU A 35 18.23 -9.47 -10.53
CA GLU A 35 19.64 -9.17 -10.33
C GLU A 35 19.83 -7.81 -9.63
N PRO A 36 20.93 -7.63 -8.87
CA PRO A 36 21.18 -6.39 -8.12
C PRO A 36 21.10 -5.12 -8.98
N GLU A 37 21.58 -5.19 -10.22
CA GLU A 37 21.54 -4.06 -11.16
C GLU A 37 20.11 -3.65 -11.52
N TRP A 38 19.23 -4.61 -11.80
CA TRP A 38 17.82 -4.33 -12.07
C TRP A 38 17.12 -3.69 -10.87
N ASN A 39 17.40 -4.18 -9.67
CA ASN A 39 16.84 -3.62 -8.44
C ASN A 39 17.34 -2.19 -8.18
N ARG A 40 18.61 -1.92 -8.52
CA ARG A 40 19.19 -0.58 -8.45
C ARG A 40 18.49 0.38 -9.40
N LEU A 41 18.31 0.01 -10.67
CA LEU A 41 17.62 0.84 -11.66
C LEU A 41 16.18 1.15 -11.25
N ALA A 42 15.45 0.16 -10.74
CA ALA A 42 14.10 0.37 -10.21
C ALA A 42 14.09 1.34 -9.01
N SER A 43 15.13 1.28 -8.16
CA SER A 43 15.28 2.19 -7.02
C SER A 43 15.64 3.61 -7.44
N GLU A 44 16.53 3.76 -8.43
CA GLU A 44 16.91 5.06 -9.02
C GLU A 44 15.70 5.74 -9.68
N ALA A 45 14.88 4.99 -10.42
CA ALA A 45 13.65 5.51 -11.01
C ALA A 45 12.65 6.03 -9.95
N ALA A 46 12.61 5.42 -8.77
CA ALA A 46 11.76 5.84 -7.66
C ALA A 46 12.36 6.99 -6.81
N ALA A 47 13.63 7.34 -7.01
CA ALA A 47 14.36 8.25 -6.12
C ALA A 47 13.77 9.67 -6.11
N SER A 48 13.28 10.16 -7.25
CA SER A 48 12.62 11.48 -7.32
C SER A 48 11.31 11.49 -6.52
N LEU A 49 10.50 10.43 -6.62
CA LEU A 49 9.27 10.29 -5.81
C LEU A 49 9.57 10.28 -4.31
N ALA A 50 10.66 9.61 -3.92
CA ALA A 50 11.09 9.53 -2.52
C ALA A 50 11.49 10.88 -1.90
N LYS A 51 11.80 11.90 -2.72
CA LYS A 51 12.08 13.26 -2.25
C LYS A 51 10.81 14.01 -1.82
N GLU A 52 9.67 13.67 -2.43
CA GLU A 52 8.40 14.37 -2.23
C GLU A 52 7.42 13.59 -1.33
N TYR A 53 7.40 12.26 -1.47
CA TYR A 53 6.46 11.38 -0.77
C TYR A 53 7.20 10.27 0.00
N PRO A 54 6.70 9.86 1.19
CA PRO A 54 7.15 8.62 1.81
C PRO A 54 6.98 7.46 0.83
N THR A 55 8.09 6.88 0.39
CA THR A 55 8.09 5.89 -0.69
C THR A 55 8.69 4.58 -0.20
N GLU A 56 8.08 3.45 -0.56
CA GLU A 56 8.63 2.11 -0.37
C GLU A 56 8.63 1.35 -1.68
N ILE A 57 9.57 0.42 -1.83
CA ILE A 57 9.62 -0.50 -2.97
C ILE A 57 9.34 -1.92 -2.49
N ALA A 58 8.44 -2.61 -3.18
CA ALA A 58 8.17 -4.03 -3.00
C ALA A 58 8.58 -4.80 -4.25
N PHE A 59 9.67 -5.55 -4.13
CA PHE A 59 10.14 -6.49 -5.16
C PHE A 59 9.40 -7.83 -5.08
N GLY A 60 9.38 -8.57 -6.19
CA GLY A 60 8.92 -9.96 -6.24
C GLY A 60 7.49 -10.13 -6.75
N MET A 61 7.10 -9.44 -7.84
CA MET A 61 5.92 -9.82 -8.63
C MET A 61 4.58 -9.89 -7.86
N ALA A 62 4.30 -8.92 -7.00
CA ALA A 62 3.14 -8.97 -6.10
C ALA A 62 3.17 -10.15 -5.11
N ARG A 63 4.33 -10.36 -4.48
CA ARG A 63 4.48 -11.19 -3.28
C ARG A 63 3.80 -10.52 -2.08
N ALA A 64 2.93 -11.26 -1.40
CA ALA A 64 2.13 -10.70 -0.31
C ALA A 64 2.98 -10.33 0.92
N ASP A 65 4.12 -10.98 1.15
CA ASP A 65 5.02 -10.66 2.27
C ASP A 65 5.86 -9.40 2.02
N THR A 66 6.32 -9.17 0.78
CA THR A 66 7.04 -7.93 0.44
C THR A 66 6.10 -6.73 0.43
N LEU A 67 4.87 -6.91 -0.08
CA LEU A 67 3.81 -5.91 0.02
C LEU A 67 3.45 -5.61 1.48
N GLN A 68 3.24 -6.63 2.32
CA GLN A 68 2.97 -6.44 3.75
C GLN A 68 4.07 -5.63 4.45
N LYS A 69 5.35 -5.95 4.20
CA LYS A 69 6.49 -5.23 4.78
C LYS A 69 6.53 -3.76 4.36
N ALA A 70 6.30 -3.49 3.07
CA ALA A 70 6.30 -2.14 2.53
C ALA A 70 5.12 -1.30 3.10
N VAL A 71 3.92 -1.87 3.12
CA VAL A 71 2.74 -1.22 3.74
C VAL A 71 2.99 -0.91 5.21
N MET A 72 3.52 -1.86 5.99
CA MET A 72 3.85 -1.61 7.40
C MET A 72 4.88 -0.49 7.59
N ARG A 73 5.86 -0.36 6.70
CA ARG A 73 6.86 0.72 6.77
C ARG A 73 6.24 2.10 6.46
N LEU A 74 5.31 2.18 5.51
CA LEU A 74 4.55 3.39 5.24
C LEU A 74 3.63 3.74 6.42
N GLU A 75 2.93 2.76 6.98
CA GLU A 75 2.02 2.96 8.11
C GLU A 75 2.72 3.42 9.38
N LYS A 76 3.95 2.92 9.63
CA LYS A 76 4.85 3.40 10.70
C LYS A 76 5.23 4.87 10.54
N ARG A 77 5.14 5.42 9.33
CA ARG A 77 5.33 6.85 9.03
C ARG A 77 4.00 7.61 8.94
N HIS A 78 2.95 7.08 9.55
CA HIS A 78 1.60 7.68 9.61
C HIS A 78 0.93 7.86 8.24
N VAL A 79 1.38 7.13 7.21
CA VAL A 79 0.67 7.07 5.93
C VAL A 79 -0.60 6.23 6.10
N ARG A 80 -1.72 6.74 5.58
CA ARG A 80 -3.04 6.05 5.55
C ARG A 80 -3.65 5.97 4.16
N ARG A 81 -3.11 6.72 3.19
CA ARG A 81 -3.49 6.65 1.78
C ARG A 81 -2.26 6.31 0.97
N ILE A 82 -2.29 5.19 0.26
CA ILE A 82 -1.13 4.65 -0.47
C ILE A 82 -1.44 4.59 -1.96
N ALA A 83 -0.69 5.35 -2.76
CA ALA A 83 -0.66 5.21 -4.20
C ALA A 83 0.26 4.04 -4.58
N VAL A 84 -0.26 3.05 -5.30
CA VAL A 84 0.47 1.84 -5.69
C VAL A 84 0.84 1.95 -7.15
N VAL A 85 2.12 2.18 -7.40
CA VAL A 85 2.70 2.33 -8.74
C VAL A 85 3.30 1.00 -9.16
N ARG A 86 2.70 0.38 -10.18
CA ARG A 86 3.15 -0.91 -10.70
C ARG A 86 4.13 -0.73 -11.85
N LEU A 87 5.43 -0.79 -11.54
CA LEU A 87 6.51 -0.67 -12.52
C LEU A 87 6.69 -1.99 -13.28
N PHE A 88 5.74 -2.28 -14.18
CA PHE A 88 5.76 -3.42 -15.09
C PHE A 88 5.49 -2.95 -16.52
N LEU A 89 5.96 -3.73 -17.50
CA LEU A 89 5.77 -3.40 -18.93
C LEU A 89 4.29 -3.32 -19.31
N SER A 90 3.50 -4.36 -19.01
CA SER A 90 2.05 -4.37 -19.30
C SER A 90 1.24 -4.06 -18.05
N GLY A 91 0.18 -3.25 -18.20
CA GLY A 91 -0.78 -2.99 -17.12
C GLY A 91 -1.46 -4.25 -16.59
N LYS A 92 -1.53 -5.33 -17.38
CA LYS A 92 -2.10 -6.61 -16.93
C LYS A 92 -1.20 -7.36 -15.95
N SER A 93 0.11 -7.08 -15.95
CA SER A 93 1.09 -7.80 -15.14
C SER A 93 0.77 -7.68 -13.65
N PHE A 94 0.39 -8.82 -13.06
CA PHE A 94 0.06 -8.97 -11.64
C PHE A 94 -1.09 -8.09 -11.13
N LEU A 95 -1.92 -7.45 -11.99
CA LEU A 95 -2.99 -6.54 -11.57
C LEU A 95 -3.98 -7.22 -10.64
N GLY A 96 -4.65 -8.26 -11.12
CA GLY A 96 -5.69 -8.94 -10.34
C GLY A 96 -5.15 -9.59 -9.07
N ARG A 97 -3.88 -10.02 -9.07
CA ARG A 97 -3.19 -10.51 -7.88
C ARG A 97 -2.96 -9.38 -6.87
N THR A 98 -2.48 -8.24 -7.33
CA THR A 98 -2.26 -7.04 -6.51
C THR A 98 -3.56 -6.55 -5.88
N GLU A 99 -4.64 -6.46 -6.67
CA GLU A 99 -5.95 -6.03 -6.19
C GLU A 99 -6.48 -6.97 -5.09
N LYS A 100 -6.31 -8.29 -5.23
CA LYS A 100 -6.69 -9.28 -4.21
C LYS A 100 -5.86 -9.16 -2.94
N ILE A 101 -4.53 -9.03 -3.08
CA ILE A 101 -3.61 -8.93 -1.93
C ILE A 101 -3.89 -7.64 -1.13
N LEU A 102 -4.10 -6.52 -1.81
CA LEU A 102 -4.39 -5.23 -1.18
C LEU A 102 -5.85 -5.10 -0.72
N GLY A 103 -6.70 -6.08 -1.04
CA GLY A 103 -8.10 -6.11 -0.64
C GLY A 103 -9.00 -5.14 -1.41
N ALA A 104 -8.56 -4.66 -2.57
CA ALA A 104 -9.37 -3.85 -3.49
C ALA A 104 -10.47 -4.69 -4.15
N VAL A 105 -10.23 -5.99 -4.32
CA VAL A 105 -11.23 -6.99 -4.75
C VAL A 105 -11.15 -8.23 -3.85
N PRO A 106 -12.24 -9.00 -3.68
CA PRO A 106 -12.19 -10.24 -2.91
C PRO A 106 -11.35 -11.32 -3.61
N GLY A 107 -10.94 -12.34 -2.84
CA GLY A 107 -10.32 -13.56 -3.40
C GLY A 107 -8.90 -13.87 -2.93
N ALA A 108 -8.36 -13.14 -1.95
CA ALA A 108 -7.19 -13.57 -1.19
C ALA A 108 -7.63 -14.12 0.18
N SER A 109 -6.98 -15.19 0.65
CA SER A 109 -7.25 -15.76 1.98
C SER A 109 -6.61 -14.92 3.09
N GLU A 110 -6.84 -15.29 4.34
CA GLU A 110 -5.98 -14.86 5.43
C GLU A 110 -4.56 -15.42 5.27
N ARG A 111 -3.59 -14.77 5.94
CA ARG A 111 -2.20 -15.23 5.94
C ARG A 111 -2.12 -16.62 6.61
N PRO A 112 -1.52 -17.64 5.98
CA PRO A 112 -1.32 -18.95 6.60
C PRO A 112 -0.47 -18.85 7.87
N ALA A 113 -0.85 -19.58 8.92
CA ALA A 113 -0.14 -19.55 10.21
C ALA A 113 1.33 -20.02 10.13
N HIS A 114 1.63 -20.97 9.23
CA HIS A 114 2.98 -21.54 9.08
C HIS A 114 3.87 -20.78 8.07
N TRP A 115 3.42 -19.63 7.54
CA TRP A 115 4.26 -18.81 6.66
C TRP A 115 5.20 -17.93 7.50
N GLU A 116 6.18 -18.58 8.15
CA GLU A 116 7.30 -17.92 8.81
C GLU A 116 8.49 -17.77 7.85
N HIS A 117 9.29 -16.74 8.10
CA HIS A 117 10.29 -16.21 7.18
C HIS A 117 11.37 -17.23 6.81
N HIS A 118 11.24 -17.88 5.65
CA HIS A 118 12.44 -18.30 4.92
C HIS A 118 13.12 -17.03 4.40
N GLY A 119 14.10 -16.60 5.20
CA GLY A 119 14.89 -15.41 4.97
C GLY A 119 15.72 -15.48 3.70
N HIS A 120 15.97 -14.29 3.16
CA HIS A 120 17.20 -13.90 2.45
C HIS A 120 17.90 -14.99 1.63
N GLY A 121 17.61 -15.10 0.33
CA GLY A 121 18.53 -15.83 -0.54
C GLY A 121 18.06 -16.12 -1.95
N ASP A 122 16.78 -16.45 -2.15
CA ASP A 122 16.44 -17.06 -3.43
C ASP A 122 15.95 -16.03 -4.43
N HIS A 123 16.89 -15.55 -5.24
CA HIS A 123 16.66 -14.97 -6.57
C HIS A 123 16.04 -15.98 -7.56
N ALA A 124 15.63 -17.17 -7.09
CA ALA A 124 14.85 -18.10 -7.88
C ALA A 124 13.50 -17.47 -8.20
N MET A 125 13.22 -17.31 -9.49
CA MET A 125 11.91 -16.94 -10.02
C MET A 125 10.86 -17.91 -9.47
N MET A 126 10.19 -17.53 -8.39
CA MET A 126 9.10 -18.31 -7.82
C MET A 126 7.96 -18.33 -8.84
N ASP A 127 7.47 -19.52 -9.20
CA ASP A 127 6.37 -19.64 -10.17
C ASP A 127 5.19 -18.79 -9.68
N PRO A 128 4.74 -17.77 -10.45
CA PRO A 128 3.63 -16.90 -10.04
C PRO A 128 2.34 -17.65 -9.70
N ARG A 129 2.17 -18.88 -10.22
CA ARG A 129 1.03 -19.75 -9.96
C ARG A 129 1.08 -20.41 -8.57
N THR A 130 2.28 -20.59 -8.01
CA THR A 130 2.48 -21.22 -6.69
C THR A 130 2.74 -20.19 -5.59
N MET A 131 2.96 -18.92 -5.95
CA MET A 131 3.11 -17.83 -4.99
C MET A 131 1.86 -17.72 -4.10
N PRO A 132 2.00 -17.85 -2.76
CA PRO A 132 0.84 -17.88 -1.89
C PRO A 132 0.11 -16.53 -1.89
N LEU A 133 -1.22 -16.59 -1.85
CA LEU A 133 -2.11 -15.44 -2.05
C LEU A 133 -2.88 -15.15 -0.76
N TRP A 134 -2.41 -14.17 0.00
CA TRP A 134 -3.12 -13.69 1.18
C TRP A 134 -3.28 -12.18 1.19
N ARG A 135 -4.33 -11.71 1.86
CA ARG A 135 -4.62 -10.29 2.02
C ARG A 135 -3.67 -9.66 3.03
N VAL A 136 -3.12 -8.48 2.71
CA VAL A 136 -2.33 -7.72 3.68
C VAL A 136 -3.21 -7.21 4.81
N LYS A 137 -2.69 -7.28 6.04
CA LYS A 137 -3.28 -6.62 7.21
C LYS A 137 -2.84 -5.16 7.19
N THR A 138 -3.78 -4.23 7.19
CA THR A 138 -3.50 -2.80 6.97
C THR A 138 -4.63 -1.92 7.49
N ASN A 139 -4.28 -0.69 7.87
CA ASN A 139 -5.19 0.40 8.20
C ASN A 139 -5.20 1.48 7.10
N SER A 140 -4.69 1.15 5.91
CA SER A 140 -4.51 2.08 4.80
C SER A 140 -5.46 1.77 3.65
N GLU A 141 -5.82 2.82 2.91
CA GLU A 141 -6.55 2.74 1.65
C GLU A 141 -5.57 2.79 0.47
N PHE A 142 -5.90 2.10 -0.62
CA PHE A 142 -5.04 1.99 -1.80
C PHE A 142 -5.69 2.56 -3.05
N VAL A 143 -4.89 3.27 -3.85
CA VAL A 143 -5.18 3.59 -5.24
C VAL A 143 -4.16 2.86 -6.10
N ILE A 144 -4.62 1.98 -7.00
CA ILE A 144 -3.74 1.08 -7.77
C ILE A 144 -3.70 1.53 -9.23
N THR A 145 -2.49 1.76 -9.78
CA THR A 145 -2.35 2.06 -11.21
C THR A 145 -2.79 0.86 -12.05
N ARG A 146 -3.56 1.09 -13.12
CA ARG A 146 -4.06 0.01 -13.99
C ARG A 146 -3.17 -0.20 -15.21
N GLU A 147 -2.50 0.85 -15.63
CA GLU A 147 -1.60 0.97 -16.77
C GLU A 147 -0.20 0.44 -16.42
N GLY A 148 0.48 -0.11 -17.41
CA GLY A 148 1.91 -0.42 -17.38
C GLY A 148 2.72 0.58 -18.19
N LEU A 149 4.04 0.40 -18.22
CA LEU A 149 4.96 1.30 -18.92
C LEU A 149 4.67 1.39 -20.43
N LEU A 150 4.21 0.31 -21.06
CA LEU A 150 3.87 0.28 -22.48
C LEU A 150 2.53 0.97 -22.80
N ASP A 151 1.70 1.20 -21.79
CA ASP A 151 0.40 1.85 -21.94
C ASP A 151 0.50 3.38 -21.76
N GLY A 152 1.71 3.89 -21.50
CA GLY A 152 1.98 5.31 -21.34
C GLY A 152 1.88 6.08 -22.67
N PRO A 153 1.80 7.43 -22.61
CA PRO A 153 1.83 8.25 -23.81
C PRO A 153 3.11 7.96 -24.61
N THR A 154 2.97 7.55 -25.86
CA THR A 154 4.08 7.58 -26.81
C THR A 154 4.38 9.04 -27.10
N GLY A 155 5.54 9.52 -26.65
CA GLY A 155 6.01 10.87 -26.97
C GLY A 155 6.20 11.10 -28.46
#